data_AF-A0A495Z7C0-F1
#
_entry.id   AF-A0A495Z7C0-F1
#
_cell.length_a   1.000
_cell.length_b   1.000
_cell.length_c   1.000
_cell.angle_alpha   90.00
_cell.angle_beta   90.00
_cell.angle_gamma   90.00
#
_symmetry.space_group_name_H-M   'P 1'
#
loop_
_entity.id
_entity.type
_entity.pdbx_description
1 polymer ?
#
loop_
_entity_poly.entity_id
_entity_poly.type
_entity_poly.pdbx_seq_one_letter_code
_entity_poly.pdbx_strand_id
1 'polypeptide(L)'
;MFRLRQEPPEQHLRDHRIVTYHISRFTFDTPRFQISHRRRQYLWIVCVSCILLFLSCQTEQGNYTAVSQNGQYVYGVSKARTAKAAKNLSRHIDQTLTEGFLQIDSLSLITTEKPLDLLPTDGEASHWVRVGKPSVDVGKDLYKNVIGGNPHLYHSYGFLEGASVEYQTPRLGSQPLILLEVFDMGTPENAFGVYSRNRYPQDEFEWVGSRAIVSGRDLNFWKGRYFVQIEGYEFASQIKQGMVELAKATADHIKDPLTTPHILTLLPSENRVPHSEKYFPSGATMKKIHRFLPEHLLESSPNVTGCSAAYLHKKSSTDWIDTVIVFVLHYETESAAKTDYDIYRQHLEANAKPVDSTQADGVVAREQ
;
A
#
# COMPACT_ATOMS: atom_id res chain seq x y z
N MET A 1 -34.04 -32.97 -36.98
CA MET A 1 -33.08 -32.36 -37.93
C MET A 1 -31.90 -31.83 -37.12
N PHE A 2 -30.83 -32.61 -37.06
CA PHE A 2 -29.53 -32.24 -36.51
C PHE A 2 -28.65 -31.71 -37.65
N ARG A 3 -27.77 -30.74 -37.38
CA ARG A 3 -26.47 -30.71 -38.06
C ARG A 3 -25.38 -30.13 -37.16
N LEU A 4 -24.35 -30.96 -37.01
CA LEU A 4 -23.09 -30.78 -36.30
C LEU A 4 -22.01 -30.24 -37.26
N ARG A 5 -21.02 -29.56 -36.65
CA ARG A 5 -19.58 -29.42 -37.00
C ARG A 5 -19.18 -29.02 -38.43
N GLN A 6 -18.21 -28.10 -38.50
CA GLN A 6 -16.81 -28.48 -38.82
C GLN A 6 -15.82 -27.36 -38.49
N GLU A 7 -14.68 -27.78 -37.94
CA GLU A 7 -13.43 -27.02 -37.74
C GLU A 7 -12.63 -26.88 -39.07
N PRO A 8 -11.58 -26.05 -39.11
CA PRO A 8 -11.04 -25.45 -40.34
C PRO A 8 -9.85 -26.24 -40.93
N PRO A 9 -9.36 -25.84 -42.13
CA PRO A 9 -7.99 -26.10 -42.53
C PRO A 9 -7.15 -24.82 -42.63
N GLU A 10 -5.98 -24.84 -41.99
CA GLU A 10 -4.81 -24.04 -42.39
C GLU A 10 -4.27 -24.50 -43.75
N GLN A 11 -3.83 -23.58 -44.61
CA GLN A 11 -2.43 -23.53 -45.08
C GLN A 11 -2.16 -22.44 -46.15
N HIS A 12 -0.93 -21.92 -46.05
CA HIS A 12 -0.06 -21.30 -47.07
C HIS A 12 -0.14 -19.79 -47.40
N LEU A 13 0.74 -19.05 -46.70
CA LEU A 13 1.82 -18.19 -47.24
C LEU A 13 1.74 -17.81 -48.73
N ARG A 14 1.61 -16.50 -49.01
CA ARG A 14 2.35 -15.78 -50.09
C ARG A 14 2.16 -14.26 -49.98
N ASP A 15 3.24 -13.60 -49.54
CA ASP A 15 3.91 -12.50 -50.22
C ASP A 15 3.06 -11.29 -50.71
N HIS A 16 3.03 -10.21 -49.92
CA HIS A 16 2.54 -8.89 -50.34
C HIS A 16 3.59 -7.80 -50.13
N ARG A 17 4.40 -7.64 -51.17
CA ARG A 17 4.87 -6.39 -51.81
C ARG A 17 4.66 -5.10 -51.01
N ILE A 18 5.76 -4.59 -50.46
CA ILE A 18 5.89 -3.19 -50.03
C ILE A 18 6.10 -2.33 -51.28
N VAL A 19 5.27 -1.30 -51.41
CA VAL A 19 5.28 -0.29 -52.48
C VAL A 19 6.45 0.67 -52.25
N THR A 20 7.41 0.67 -53.18
CA THR A 20 8.53 1.62 -53.21
C THR A 20 8.12 2.88 -53.96
N TYR A 21 8.10 4.04 -53.29
CA TYR A 21 7.93 5.33 -53.95
C TYR A 21 9.29 5.81 -54.49
N HIS A 22 9.38 5.97 -55.80
CA HIS A 22 10.49 6.65 -56.47
C HIS A 22 10.32 8.16 -56.29
N ILE A 23 11.21 8.81 -55.53
CA ILE A 23 11.32 10.28 -55.51
C ILE A 23 12.54 10.67 -56.33
N SER A 24 12.27 11.45 -57.37
CA SER A 24 13.19 12.01 -58.34
C SER A 24 14.24 12.89 -57.67
N ARG A 25 15.49 12.82 -58.16
CA ARG A 25 16.61 13.68 -57.77
C ARG A 25 16.23 15.16 -57.98
N PHE A 26 16.04 15.90 -56.88
CA PHE A 26 16.15 17.35 -56.88
C PHE A 26 17.62 17.71 -56.64
N THR A 27 18.28 18.25 -57.66
CA THR A 27 19.56 18.94 -57.52
C THR A 27 19.32 20.26 -56.81
N PHE A 28 19.71 20.33 -55.54
CA PHE A 28 19.83 21.61 -54.82
C PHE A 28 21.21 22.20 -55.11
N ASP A 29 21.22 23.33 -55.84
CA ASP A 29 22.35 24.24 -55.89
C ASP A 29 22.54 24.84 -54.49
N THR A 30 23.68 24.57 -53.85
CA THR A 30 23.99 25.11 -52.52
C THR A 30 24.72 26.44 -52.68
N PRO A 31 24.22 27.55 -52.10
CA PRO A 31 25.03 28.75 -51.99
C PRO A 31 26.17 28.48 -51.00
N ARG A 32 27.41 28.61 -51.45
CA ARG A 32 28.61 28.55 -50.60
C ARG A 32 28.64 29.74 -49.64
N PHE A 33 28.03 29.60 -48.47
CA PHE A 33 28.31 30.47 -47.33
C PHE A 33 29.68 30.12 -46.73
N GLN A 34 30.68 30.98 -46.95
CA GLN A 34 31.94 30.93 -46.22
C GLN A 34 31.70 31.37 -44.77
N ILE A 35 31.45 30.40 -43.89
CA ILE A 35 31.45 30.61 -42.45
C ILE A 35 32.90 30.64 -41.98
N SER A 36 33.34 31.76 -41.39
CA SER A 36 34.72 31.91 -40.90
C SER A 36 35.07 30.84 -39.85
N HIS A 37 36.34 30.45 -39.81
CA HIS A 37 36.84 29.36 -38.96
C HIS A 37 36.50 29.53 -37.47
N ARG A 38 36.42 30.78 -36.99
CA ARG A 38 35.99 31.14 -35.62
C ARG A 38 34.51 30.87 -35.36
N ARG A 39 33.61 31.12 -36.32
CA ARG A 39 32.17 30.83 -36.16
C ARG A 39 31.89 29.33 -36.19
N ARG A 40 32.63 28.54 -36.98
CA ARG A 40 32.56 27.07 -36.95
C ARG A 40 32.99 26.51 -35.60
N GLN A 41 34.07 27.02 -35.01
CA GLN A 41 34.52 26.62 -33.67
C GLN A 41 33.51 26.98 -32.58
N TYR A 42 32.93 28.19 -32.61
CA TYR A 42 31.88 28.58 -31.67
C TYR A 42 30.62 27.72 -31.81
N LEU A 43 30.18 27.42 -33.04
CA LEU A 43 29.03 26.53 -33.27
C LEU A 43 29.33 25.10 -32.80
N TRP A 44 30.56 24.62 -32.99
CA TRP A 44 31.00 23.32 -32.49
C TRP A 44 31.08 23.28 -30.97
N ILE A 45 31.61 24.30 -30.32
CA ILE A 45 31.67 24.40 -28.85
C ILE A 45 30.26 24.48 -28.29
N VAL A 46 29.36 25.30 -28.86
CA VAL A 46 27.96 25.37 -28.42
C VAL A 46 27.24 24.06 -28.67
N CYS A 47 27.44 23.38 -29.82
CA CYS A 47 26.86 22.06 -30.07
C CYS A 47 27.41 20.99 -29.15
N VAL A 48 28.72 20.96 -28.86
CA VAL A 48 29.33 20.01 -27.94
C VAL A 48 28.91 20.29 -26.50
N SER A 49 28.84 21.56 -26.09
CA SER A 49 28.28 21.97 -24.79
C SER A 49 26.81 21.62 -24.68
N CYS A 50 26.00 21.81 -25.75
CA CYS A 50 24.61 21.38 -25.77
C CYS A 50 24.49 19.85 -25.75
N ILE A 51 25.30 19.10 -26.48
CA ILE A 51 25.31 17.63 -26.48
C ILE A 51 25.77 17.09 -25.13
N LEU A 52 26.78 17.70 -24.50
CA LEU A 52 27.22 17.39 -23.13
C LEU A 52 26.16 17.78 -22.09
N LEU A 53 25.45 18.88 -22.29
CA LEU A 53 24.29 19.27 -21.46
C LEU A 53 23.13 18.27 -21.66
N PHE A 54 22.84 17.83 -22.88
CA PHE A 54 21.83 16.82 -23.20
C PHE A 54 22.20 15.44 -22.65
N LEU A 55 23.48 15.05 -22.64
CA LEU A 55 23.99 13.84 -22.00
C LEU A 55 23.94 13.95 -20.46
N SER A 56 24.21 15.12 -19.89
CA SER A 56 24.11 15.36 -18.44
C SER A 56 22.67 15.50 -17.93
N CYS A 57 21.70 15.75 -18.82
CA CYS A 57 20.28 15.92 -18.50
C CYS A 57 19.41 14.72 -18.89
N GLN A 58 20.01 13.61 -19.34
CA GLN A 58 19.36 12.32 -19.17
C GLN A 58 19.53 11.91 -17.70
N THR A 59 18.64 12.40 -16.84
CA THR A 59 18.41 11.70 -15.57
C THR A 59 18.09 10.27 -15.95
N GLU A 60 19.01 9.33 -15.70
CA GLU A 60 18.76 7.92 -15.95
C GLU A 60 17.46 7.55 -15.24
N GLN A 61 16.41 7.32 -16.03
CA GLN A 61 15.15 6.83 -15.51
C GLN A 61 15.32 5.33 -15.27
N GLY A 62 14.97 4.86 -14.08
CA GLY A 62 15.12 3.45 -13.70
C GLY A 62 14.42 3.12 -12.38
N ASN A 63 14.58 1.89 -11.90
CA ASN A 63 14.05 1.44 -10.62
C ASN A 63 15.13 1.62 -9.55
N TYR A 64 15.14 2.78 -8.91
CA TYR A 64 16.09 3.07 -7.83
C TYR A 64 15.49 2.66 -6.49
N THR A 65 16.29 1.92 -5.73
CA THR A 65 16.03 1.62 -4.33
C THR A 65 17.07 2.35 -3.48
N ALA A 66 16.59 2.97 -2.40
CA ALA A 66 17.42 3.62 -1.40
C ALA A 66 17.11 3.07 -0.02
N VAL A 67 18.13 2.81 0.79
CA VAL A 67 18.00 2.38 2.17
C VAL A 67 18.96 3.18 3.06
N SER A 68 18.47 3.57 4.23
CA SER A 68 19.21 4.31 5.25
C SER A 68 18.85 3.76 6.63
N GLN A 69 19.67 4.07 7.63
CA GLN A 69 19.46 3.69 9.03
C GLN A 69 19.71 4.90 9.94
N ASN A 70 18.86 5.08 10.94
CA ASN A 70 19.01 6.10 11.98
C ASN A 70 18.45 5.53 13.30
N GLY A 71 19.30 5.34 14.31
CA GLY A 71 18.96 4.70 15.58
C GLY A 71 18.28 3.35 15.38
N GLN A 72 17.10 3.18 15.98
CA GLN A 72 16.28 1.95 15.90
C GLN A 72 15.52 1.77 14.58
N TYR A 73 15.76 2.60 13.56
CA TYR A 73 14.97 2.62 12.34
C TYR A 73 15.79 2.28 11.11
N VAL A 74 15.23 1.43 10.25
CA VAL A 74 15.68 1.23 8.87
C VAL A 74 14.57 1.71 7.96
N TYR A 75 14.87 2.59 7.03
CA TYR A 75 13.86 3.18 6.15
C TYR A 75 14.40 3.35 4.75
N GLY A 76 13.48 3.46 3.80
CA GLY A 76 13.90 3.48 2.42
C GLY A 76 12.77 3.71 1.44
N VAL A 77 13.17 3.64 0.19
CA VAL A 77 12.36 3.92 -0.97
C VAL A 77 12.63 2.84 -2.00
N SER A 78 11.60 2.28 -2.60
CA SER A 78 11.70 1.33 -3.72
C SER A 78 10.96 1.86 -4.94
N LYS A 79 11.44 1.49 -6.13
CA LYS A 79 10.89 1.87 -7.44
C LYS A 79 10.92 3.37 -7.75
N ALA A 80 11.84 4.12 -7.14
CA ALA A 80 11.99 5.54 -7.48
C ALA A 80 12.55 5.70 -8.90
N ARG A 81 11.97 6.60 -9.72
CA ARG A 81 12.43 6.82 -11.10
C ARG A 81 13.86 7.35 -11.22
N THR A 82 14.37 8.02 -10.20
CA THR A 82 15.72 8.61 -10.18
C THR A 82 16.34 8.46 -8.80
N ALA A 83 17.67 8.37 -8.74
CA ALA A 83 18.41 8.37 -7.48
C ALA A 83 18.12 9.63 -6.64
N LYS A 84 17.97 10.79 -7.27
CA LYS A 84 17.63 12.05 -6.58
C LYS A 84 16.27 11.99 -5.89
N ALA A 85 15.26 11.43 -6.56
CA ALA A 85 13.93 11.25 -5.97
C ALA A 85 13.97 10.30 -4.76
N ALA A 86 14.70 9.19 -4.89
CA ALA A 86 14.88 8.24 -3.79
C ALA A 86 15.52 8.92 -2.57
N LYS A 87 16.64 9.63 -2.76
CA LYS A 87 17.34 10.37 -1.69
C LYS A 87 16.45 11.43 -1.02
N ASN A 88 15.64 12.15 -1.80
CA ASN A 88 14.80 13.21 -1.26
C ASN A 88 13.69 12.67 -0.35
N LEU A 89 13.04 11.57 -0.74
CA LEU A 89 12.01 10.93 0.09
C LEU A 89 12.61 10.34 1.38
N SER A 90 13.76 9.68 1.31
CA SER A 90 14.46 9.18 2.51
C SER A 90 14.88 10.32 3.46
N ARG A 91 15.35 11.46 2.94
CA ARG A 91 15.82 12.59 3.77
C ARG A 91 14.72 13.14 4.68
N HIS A 92 13.47 13.15 4.24
CA HIS A 92 12.37 13.63 5.08
C HIS A 92 12.19 12.77 6.34
N ILE A 93 12.31 11.45 6.20
CA ILE A 93 12.25 10.51 7.32
C ILE A 93 13.44 10.76 8.25
N ASP A 94 14.65 10.88 7.69
CA ASP A 94 15.87 11.12 8.46
C ASP A 94 15.82 12.41 9.29
N GLN A 95 15.31 13.49 8.69
CA GLN A 95 15.11 14.77 9.36
C GLN A 95 14.15 14.63 10.53
N THR A 96 13.01 13.97 10.30
CA THR A 96 12.00 13.74 11.35
C THR A 96 12.56 12.93 12.52
N LEU A 97 13.36 11.90 12.23
CA LEU A 97 14.02 11.09 13.26
C LEU A 97 15.06 11.90 14.04
N THR A 98 15.91 12.65 13.33
CA THR A 98 16.98 13.49 13.91
C THR A 98 16.42 14.64 14.77
N GLU A 99 15.26 15.19 14.40
CA GLU A 99 14.57 16.24 15.16
C GLU A 99 13.95 15.75 16.48
N GLY A 100 14.08 14.46 16.80
CA GLY A 100 13.68 13.89 18.09
C GLY A 100 12.32 13.20 18.05
N PHE A 101 12.07 12.40 17.01
CA PHE A 101 10.91 11.51 16.97
C PHE A 101 10.91 10.60 18.22
N LEU A 102 9.96 10.85 19.12
CA LEU A 102 9.74 10.01 20.29
C LEU A 102 8.68 8.97 19.94
N GLN A 103 9.06 7.70 20.04
CA GLN A 103 8.08 6.64 20.00
C GLN A 103 7.16 6.78 21.20
N ILE A 104 5.86 6.85 20.94
CA ILE A 104 4.84 6.89 21.98
C ILE A 104 4.39 5.45 22.19
N ASP A 105 4.41 4.99 23.44
CA ASP A 105 3.84 3.71 23.82
C ASP A 105 2.35 3.66 23.44
N SER A 106 1.85 2.47 23.15
CA SER A 106 0.44 2.27 22.78
C SER A 106 -0.47 2.91 23.83
N LEU A 107 -1.43 3.70 23.35
CA LEU A 107 -2.37 4.41 24.22
C LEU A 107 -3.13 3.40 25.10
N SER A 108 -3.37 3.79 26.35
CA SER A 108 -4.16 2.97 27.27
C SER A 108 -5.56 2.74 26.71
N LEU A 109 -5.94 1.46 26.68
CA LEU A 109 -7.24 1.02 26.20
C LEU A 109 -8.34 1.43 27.18
N ILE A 110 -9.39 2.08 26.67
CA ILE A 110 -10.55 2.51 27.46
C ILE A 110 -11.63 1.43 27.45
N THR A 111 -11.90 0.84 26.28
CA THR A 111 -12.89 -0.24 26.13
C THR A 111 -12.29 -1.55 26.65
N THR A 112 -13.02 -2.22 27.54
CA THR A 112 -12.61 -3.51 28.14
C THR A 112 -13.51 -4.66 27.70
N GLU A 113 -14.64 -4.33 27.11
CA GLU A 113 -15.71 -5.19 26.62
C GLU A 113 -15.19 -6.24 25.64
N LYS A 114 -15.77 -7.44 25.64
CA LYS A 114 -15.42 -8.47 24.66
C LYS A 114 -16.13 -8.20 23.33
N PRO A 115 -15.66 -8.76 22.21
CA PRO A 115 -16.35 -8.64 20.92
C PRO A 115 -17.84 -8.95 20.97
N LEU A 116 -18.24 -9.97 21.75
CA LEU A 116 -19.65 -10.35 21.94
C LEU A 116 -20.52 -9.21 22.49
N ASP A 117 -19.96 -8.44 23.43
CA ASP A 117 -20.66 -7.35 24.11
C ASP A 117 -20.74 -6.08 23.23
N LEU A 118 -19.96 -6.02 22.15
CA LEU A 118 -19.95 -4.90 21.20
C LEU A 118 -21.00 -5.07 20.09
N LEU A 119 -21.52 -6.27 19.87
CA LEU A 119 -22.59 -6.51 18.90
C LEU A 119 -23.86 -5.75 19.34
N PRO A 120 -24.52 -4.97 18.46
CA PRO A 120 -25.79 -4.32 18.78
C PRO A 120 -26.87 -5.32 19.18
N THR A 121 -27.62 -5.03 20.24
CA THR A 121 -28.81 -5.78 20.67
C THR A 121 -30.06 -5.27 19.96
N ASP A 122 -31.16 -6.02 20.07
CA ASP A 122 -32.42 -5.65 19.43
C ASP A 122 -32.91 -4.27 19.91
N GLY A 123 -33.09 -3.34 18.96
CA GLY A 123 -33.49 -1.96 19.23
C GLY A 123 -32.36 -0.94 19.26
N GLU A 124 -31.09 -1.35 19.24
CA GLU A 124 -29.95 -0.42 19.20
C GLU A 124 -29.62 0.06 17.77
N ALA A 125 -29.99 -0.71 16.73
CA ALA A 125 -29.81 -0.36 15.33
C ALA A 125 -31.15 -0.32 14.57
N SER A 126 -31.99 0.66 14.92
CA SER A 126 -33.29 0.90 14.28
C SER A 126 -34.24 -0.33 14.32
N HIS A 127 -34.42 -0.99 13.17
CA HIS A 127 -35.32 -2.14 13.00
C HIS A 127 -34.57 -3.42 12.65
N TRP A 128 -33.25 -3.44 12.86
CA TRP A 128 -32.42 -4.61 12.72
C TRP A 128 -32.44 -5.40 14.01
N VAL A 129 -32.74 -6.70 13.88
CA VAL A 129 -32.84 -7.63 15.00
C VAL A 129 -31.95 -8.83 14.73
N ARG A 130 -31.34 -9.36 15.78
CA ARG A 130 -30.45 -10.51 15.68
C ARG A 130 -31.21 -11.74 15.20
N VAL A 131 -30.54 -12.56 14.39
CA VAL A 131 -30.99 -13.90 14.03
C VAL A 131 -30.18 -14.90 14.84
N GLY A 132 -30.87 -15.61 15.74
CA GLY A 132 -30.23 -16.60 16.59
C GLY A 132 -29.32 -16.01 17.67
N LYS A 133 -28.43 -16.85 18.22
CA LYS A 133 -27.43 -16.44 19.21
C LYS A 133 -26.13 -16.09 18.50
N PRO A 134 -25.40 -15.06 18.94
CA PRO A 134 -24.06 -14.79 18.43
C PRO A 134 -23.12 -15.99 18.60
N SER A 135 -22.23 -16.18 17.64
CA SER A 135 -21.07 -17.06 17.73
C SER A 135 -19.87 -16.32 18.32
N VAL A 136 -18.98 -17.07 18.97
CA VAL A 136 -17.71 -16.58 19.53
C VAL A 136 -16.59 -17.51 19.09
N ASP A 137 -15.51 -16.92 18.61
CA ASP A 137 -14.31 -17.60 18.16
C ASP A 137 -13.10 -17.12 18.95
N VAL A 138 -12.36 -18.04 19.59
CA VAL A 138 -11.16 -17.70 20.35
C VAL A 138 -9.94 -18.35 19.70
N GLY A 139 -8.91 -17.55 19.46
CA GLY A 139 -7.66 -18.03 18.85
C GLY A 139 -7.92 -18.84 17.58
N LYS A 140 -7.51 -20.12 17.57
CA LYS A 140 -7.56 -20.95 16.36
C LYS A 140 -8.97 -21.36 15.91
N ASP A 141 -10.00 -21.15 16.74
CA ASP A 141 -11.38 -21.51 16.36
C ASP A 141 -11.90 -20.67 15.19
N LEU A 142 -11.34 -19.47 15.00
CA LEU A 142 -11.64 -18.58 13.87
C LEU A 142 -11.48 -19.26 12.50
N TYR A 143 -10.52 -20.17 12.35
CA TYR A 143 -10.31 -20.91 11.09
C TYR A 143 -11.47 -21.83 10.72
N LYS A 144 -12.34 -22.20 11.67
CA LYS A 144 -13.45 -23.13 11.45
C LYS A 144 -14.73 -22.41 11.05
N ASN A 145 -14.92 -21.19 11.55
CA ASN A 145 -16.24 -20.55 11.61
C ASN A 145 -16.36 -19.29 10.75
N VAL A 146 -15.24 -18.71 10.28
CA VAL A 146 -15.25 -17.58 9.34
C VAL A 146 -15.40 -18.10 7.91
N ILE A 147 -16.54 -17.81 7.28
CA ILE A 147 -16.88 -18.29 5.93
C ILE A 147 -16.58 -17.23 4.83
N GLY A 148 -16.44 -15.94 5.18
CA GLY A 148 -16.16 -14.85 4.23
C GLY A 148 -14.91 -13.99 4.48
N GLY A 149 -14.34 -14.02 5.69
CA GLY A 149 -13.15 -13.26 6.06
C GLY A 149 -11.81 -13.91 5.71
N ASN A 150 -10.70 -13.31 6.15
CA ASN A 150 -9.35 -13.85 5.99
C ASN A 150 -8.71 -14.17 7.36
N PRO A 151 -9.01 -15.33 7.97
CA PRO A 151 -8.47 -15.72 9.28
C PRO A 151 -6.94 -15.68 9.36
N HIS A 152 -6.24 -16.03 8.27
CA HIS A 152 -4.78 -15.95 8.22
C HIS A 152 -4.27 -14.51 8.32
N LEU A 153 -4.97 -13.55 7.71
CA LEU A 153 -4.66 -12.14 7.87
C LEU A 153 -4.84 -11.74 9.33
N TYR A 154 -5.99 -12.03 9.94
CA TYR A 154 -6.30 -11.62 11.31
C TYR A 154 -5.29 -12.21 12.31
N HIS A 155 -4.97 -13.49 12.19
CA HIS A 155 -3.92 -14.12 13.01
C HIS A 155 -2.54 -13.49 12.82
N SER A 156 -2.17 -13.10 11.60
CA SER A 156 -0.90 -12.42 11.37
C SER A 156 -0.82 -11.01 11.98
N TYR A 157 -1.97 -10.46 12.41
CA TYR A 157 -2.10 -9.20 13.15
C TYR A 157 -2.53 -9.42 14.60
N GLY A 158 -2.28 -10.59 15.19
CA GLY A 158 -2.46 -10.79 16.64
C GLY A 158 -3.91 -10.96 17.09
N PHE A 159 -4.79 -11.47 16.23
CA PHE A 159 -6.17 -11.85 16.60
C PHE A 159 -6.25 -12.64 17.92
N LEU A 160 -7.16 -12.23 18.80
CA LEU A 160 -7.40 -12.85 20.11
C LEU A 160 -8.75 -13.58 20.16
N GLU A 161 -9.84 -12.85 19.94
CA GLU A 161 -11.22 -13.32 20.04
C GLU A 161 -12.09 -12.55 19.03
N GLY A 162 -13.13 -13.18 18.52
CA GLY A 162 -14.10 -12.57 17.63
C GLY A 162 -15.52 -13.01 17.99
N ALA A 163 -16.49 -12.19 17.65
CA ALA A 163 -17.90 -12.54 17.77
C ALA A 163 -18.65 -12.14 16.51
N SER A 164 -19.64 -12.94 16.13
CA SER A 164 -20.42 -12.72 14.92
C SER A 164 -21.90 -13.02 15.14
N VAL A 165 -22.75 -12.27 14.46
CA VAL A 165 -24.19 -12.52 14.45
C VAL A 165 -24.83 -11.97 13.18
N GLU A 166 -25.83 -12.70 12.69
CA GLU A 166 -26.64 -12.25 11.57
C GLU A 166 -27.78 -11.34 12.05
N TYR A 167 -28.21 -10.42 11.19
CA TYR A 167 -29.34 -9.55 11.39
C TYR A 167 -30.35 -9.68 10.27
N GLN A 168 -31.61 -9.57 10.64
CA GLN A 168 -32.75 -9.41 9.74
C GLN A 168 -33.49 -8.13 10.07
N THR A 169 -34.41 -7.72 9.20
CA THR A 169 -35.37 -6.67 9.53
C THR A 169 -36.78 -7.09 9.11
N PRO A 170 -37.78 -6.98 10.00
CA PRO A 170 -39.17 -7.32 9.67
C PRO A 170 -39.73 -6.52 8.48
N ARG A 171 -39.10 -5.41 8.10
CA ARG A 171 -39.48 -4.58 6.94
C ARG A 171 -39.14 -5.21 5.59
N LEU A 172 -38.14 -6.07 5.54
CA LEU A 172 -37.63 -6.68 4.31
C LEU A 172 -37.86 -8.19 4.27
N GLY A 173 -38.27 -8.80 5.38
CA GLY A 173 -38.62 -10.21 5.47
C GLY A 173 -38.14 -10.85 6.76
N SER A 174 -38.09 -12.19 6.77
CA SER A 174 -37.67 -13.00 7.91
C SER A 174 -36.39 -13.80 7.64
N GLN A 175 -35.62 -13.41 6.62
CA GLN A 175 -34.34 -14.03 6.29
C GLN A 175 -33.20 -13.13 6.79
N PRO A 176 -32.07 -13.71 7.23
CA PRO A 176 -30.83 -12.98 7.43
C PRO A 176 -30.46 -12.16 6.20
N LEU A 177 -30.03 -10.92 6.41
CA LEU A 177 -29.60 -10.02 5.33
C LEU A 177 -28.21 -9.41 5.57
N ILE A 178 -27.74 -9.38 6.82
CA ILE A 178 -26.47 -8.78 7.21
C ILE A 178 -25.76 -9.70 8.19
N LEU A 179 -24.49 -9.99 7.97
CA LEU A 179 -23.58 -10.56 8.94
C LEU A 179 -22.71 -9.44 9.52
N LEU A 180 -22.65 -9.32 10.84
CA LEU A 180 -21.72 -8.43 11.54
C LEU A 180 -20.72 -9.27 12.32
N GLU A 181 -19.44 -8.95 12.17
CA GLU A 181 -18.33 -9.59 12.86
C GLU A 181 -17.45 -8.52 13.53
N VAL A 182 -17.13 -8.73 14.80
CA VAL A 182 -16.24 -7.88 15.60
C VAL A 182 -15.05 -8.72 16.03
N PHE A 183 -13.83 -8.24 15.78
CA PHE A 183 -12.59 -8.95 16.08
C PHE A 183 -11.71 -8.12 17.01
N ASP A 184 -11.30 -8.71 18.14
CA ASP A 184 -10.30 -8.16 19.04
C ASP A 184 -8.90 -8.49 18.51
N MET A 185 -8.16 -7.46 18.13
CA MET A 185 -6.81 -7.55 17.55
C MET A 185 -5.70 -7.30 18.58
N GLY A 186 -6.06 -7.20 19.86
CA GLY A 186 -5.15 -6.97 20.98
C GLY A 186 -4.68 -5.52 21.11
N THR A 187 -4.36 -4.85 20.01
CA THR A 187 -3.91 -3.44 20.00
C THR A 187 -4.59 -2.61 18.90
N PRO A 188 -4.68 -1.27 19.08
CA PRO A 188 -5.20 -0.39 18.03
C PRO A 188 -4.39 -0.42 16.74
N GLU A 189 -3.07 -0.60 16.84
CA GLU A 189 -2.19 -0.68 15.68
C GLU A 189 -2.46 -1.95 14.86
N ASN A 190 -2.74 -3.07 15.52
CA ASN A 190 -3.10 -4.31 14.86
C ASN A 190 -4.45 -4.21 14.14
N ALA A 191 -5.46 -3.62 14.80
CA ALA A 191 -6.77 -3.37 14.20
C ALA A 191 -6.68 -2.43 12.99
N PHE A 192 -5.95 -1.32 13.12
CA PHE A 192 -5.63 -0.45 11.99
C PHE A 192 -4.89 -1.22 10.89
N GLY A 193 -3.95 -2.09 11.27
CA GLY A 193 -3.18 -2.91 10.35
C GLY A 193 -4.07 -3.75 9.44
N VAL A 194 -5.01 -4.49 10.00
CA VAL A 194 -6.02 -5.26 9.23
C VAL A 194 -6.86 -4.34 8.36
N TYR A 195 -7.41 -3.26 8.92
CA TYR A 195 -8.20 -2.29 8.15
C TYR A 195 -7.41 -1.70 6.96
N SER A 196 -6.16 -1.31 7.21
CA SER A 196 -5.29 -0.69 6.21
C SER A 196 -5.03 -1.64 5.05
N ARG A 197 -5.01 -2.96 5.26
CA ARG A 197 -4.80 -3.98 4.22
C ARG A 197 -5.93 -4.03 3.20
N ASN A 198 -7.16 -3.81 3.66
CA ASN A 198 -8.38 -3.86 2.83
C ASN A 198 -8.71 -2.51 2.18
N ARG A 199 -7.86 -1.49 2.37
CA ARG A 199 -8.06 -0.12 1.89
C ARG A 199 -7.33 0.15 0.57
N TYR A 200 -8.03 0.77 -0.37
CA TYR A 200 -7.55 1.23 -1.66
C TYR A 200 -7.80 2.74 -1.86
N PRO A 201 -7.01 3.42 -2.71
CA PRO A 201 -7.13 4.87 -2.92
C PRO A 201 -8.51 5.34 -3.41
N GLN A 202 -9.22 4.48 -4.13
CA GLN A 202 -10.53 4.77 -4.74
C GLN A 202 -11.73 4.39 -3.86
N ASP A 203 -11.51 3.87 -2.66
CA ASP A 203 -12.59 3.41 -1.80
C ASP A 203 -13.52 4.56 -1.39
N GLU A 204 -14.82 4.26 -1.29
CA GLU A 204 -15.79 5.15 -0.67
C GLU A 204 -15.73 5.00 0.85
N PHE A 205 -15.90 6.13 1.55
CA PHE A 205 -15.88 6.15 3.01
C PHE A 205 -17.17 6.68 3.59
N GLU A 206 -17.62 6.04 4.67
CA GLU A 206 -18.69 6.53 5.55
C GLU A 206 -18.12 6.81 6.94
N TRP A 207 -18.65 7.83 7.61
CA TRP A 207 -18.26 8.12 8.99
C TRP A 207 -19.20 7.42 9.98
N VAL A 208 -18.66 6.45 10.71
CA VAL A 208 -19.39 5.66 11.70
C VAL A 208 -18.86 5.85 13.14
N GLY A 209 -18.10 6.92 13.38
CA GLY A 209 -17.22 7.04 14.56
C GLY A 209 -15.78 6.58 14.28
N SER A 210 -15.57 6.02 13.09
CA SER A 210 -14.31 5.83 12.39
C SER A 210 -14.55 5.97 10.89
N ARG A 211 -13.50 6.00 10.07
CA ARG A 211 -13.63 5.92 8.60
C ARG A 211 -13.93 4.48 8.22
N ALA A 212 -15.18 4.19 7.89
CA ALA A 212 -15.58 2.90 7.35
C ALA A 212 -15.37 2.88 5.84
N ILE A 213 -14.68 1.86 5.33
CA ILE A 213 -14.62 1.56 3.90
C ILE A 213 -15.94 0.90 3.53
N VAL A 214 -16.60 1.38 2.47
CA VAL A 214 -17.78 0.75 1.92
C VAL A 214 -17.49 0.30 0.50
N SER A 215 -17.56 -1.01 0.27
CA SER A 215 -17.26 -1.61 -1.04
C SER A 215 -18.27 -2.70 -1.38
N GLY A 216 -19.22 -2.37 -2.26
CA GLY A 216 -20.26 -3.31 -2.67
C GLY A 216 -21.12 -3.78 -1.49
N ARG A 217 -20.90 -5.03 -1.06
CA ARG A 217 -21.60 -5.68 0.06
C ARG A 217 -20.84 -5.62 1.37
N ASP A 218 -19.63 -5.07 1.38
CA ASP A 218 -18.77 -5.04 2.55
C ASP A 218 -18.70 -3.63 3.16
N LEU A 219 -18.71 -3.57 4.49
CA LEU A 219 -18.36 -2.39 5.26
C LEU A 219 -17.33 -2.77 6.32
N ASN A 220 -16.17 -2.10 6.31
CA ASN A 220 -15.07 -2.40 7.22
C ASN A 220 -14.61 -1.14 7.95
N PHE A 221 -14.41 -1.20 9.27
CA PHE A 221 -13.80 -0.11 10.04
C PHE A 221 -12.96 -0.64 11.20
N TRP A 222 -12.19 0.26 11.83
CA TRP A 222 -11.47 -0.03 13.08
C TRP A 222 -11.73 1.08 14.10
N LYS A 223 -11.78 0.73 15.38
CA LYS A 223 -11.80 1.68 16.49
C LYS A 223 -11.27 0.98 17.75
N GLY A 224 -10.40 1.65 18.50
CA GLY A 224 -9.64 0.97 19.56
C GLY A 224 -8.91 -0.25 19.03
N ARG A 225 -8.89 -1.34 19.80
CA ARG A 225 -8.30 -2.63 19.40
C ARG A 225 -9.20 -3.50 18.51
N TYR A 226 -10.37 -3.00 18.12
CA TYR A 226 -11.34 -3.80 17.38
C TYR A 226 -11.32 -3.48 15.88
N PHE A 227 -11.27 -4.53 15.08
CA PHE A 227 -11.60 -4.48 13.66
C PHE A 227 -13.02 -5.02 13.48
N VAL A 228 -13.83 -4.34 12.67
CA VAL A 228 -15.24 -4.70 12.44
C VAL A 228 -15.47 -4.87 10.96
N GLN A 229 -16.09 -5.98 10.59
CA GLN A 229 -16.51 -6.32 9.24
C GLN A 229 -18.02 -6.57 9.21
N ILE A 230 -18.68 -6.02 8.20
CA ILE A 230 -20.10 -6.22 7.95
C ILE A 230 -20.28 -6.65 6.51
N GLU A 231 -20.93 -7.78 6.28
CA GLU A 231 -21.32 -8.26 4.95
C GLU A 231 -22.85 -8.20 4.81
N GLY A 232 -23.33 -7.51 3.79
CA GLY A 232 -24.71 -7.62 3.32
C GLY A 232 -24.85 -8.78 2.34
N TYR A 233 -25.88 -9.60 2.48
CA TYR A 233 -26.07 -10.75 1.58
C TYR A 233 -26.65 -10.34 0.22
N GLU A 234 -27.30 -9.18 0.13
CA GLU A 234 -27.94 -8.67 -1.09
C GLU A 234 -27.50 -7.23 -1.43
N PHE A 235 -27.48 -6.90 -2.71
CA PHE A 235 -27.16 -5.55 -3.21
C PHE A 235 -28.38 -4.62 -3.18
N ALA A 236 -28.85 -4.24 -1.98
CA ALA A 236 -29.98 -3.33 -1.82
C ALA A 236 -29.62 -2.09 -0.97
N SER A 237 -30.15 -0.93 -1.36
CA SER A 237 -29.86 0.35 -0.68
C SER A 237 -30.24 0.35 0.80
N GLN A 238 -31.34 -0.30 1.15
CA GLN A 238 -31.82 -0.46 2.52
C GLN A 238 -30.90 -1.35 3.36
N ILE A 239 -30.25 -2.33 2.74
CA ILE A 239 -29.25 -3.19 3.41
C ILE A 239 -27.97 -2.40 3.64
N LYS A 240 -27.49 -1.64 2.63
CA LYS A 240 -26.34 -0.72 2.81
C LYS A 240 -26.59 0.28 3.95
N GLN A 241 -27.78 0.86 4.04
CA GLN A 241 -28.17 1.73 5.16
C GLN A 241 -28.13 0.98 6.50
N GLY A 242 -28.68 -0.24 6.55
CA GLY A 242 -28.63 -1.08 7.74
C GLY A 242 -27.21 -1.43 8.20
N MET A 243 -26.30 -1.71 7.27
CA MET A 243 -24.89 -1.94 7.60
C MET A 243 -24.27 -0.71 8.27
N VAL A 244 -24.56 0.49 7.77
CA VAL A 244 -24.08 1.75 8.37
C VAL A 244 -24.68 2.00 9.76
N GLU A 245 -25.96 1.67 9.96
CA GLU A 245 -26.64 1.77 11.27
C GLU A 245 -26.02 0.83 12.30
N LEU A 246 -25.80 -0.44 11.93
CA LEU A 246 -25.15 -1.43 12.78
C LEU A 246 -23.69 -1.04 13.08
N ALA A 247 -22.96 -0.52 12.09
CA ALA A 247 -21.60 -0.03 12.27
C ALA A 247 -21.53 1.11 13.28
N LYS A 248 -22.45 2.08 13.20
CA LYS A 248 -22.54 3.20 14.16
C LYS A 248 -22.84 2.71 15.58
N ALA A 249 -23.85 1.84 15.74
CA ALA A 249 -24.18 1.27 17.04
C ALA A 249 -22.99 0.51 17.66
N THR A 250 -22.29 -0.29 16.85
CA THR A 250 -21.08 -1.02 17.28
C THR A 250 -19.95 -0.06 17.67
N ALA A 251 -19.69 0.96 16.86
CA ALA A 251 -18.66 1.95 17.12
C ALA A 251 -18.97 2.81 18.36
N ASP A 252 -20.25 3.03 18.69
CA ASP A 252 -20.67 3.73 19.90
C ASP A 252 -20.39 2.91 21.17
N HIS A 253 -20.37 1.58 21.09
CA HIS A 253 -19.95 0.73 22.21
C HIS A 253 -18.44 0.82 22.47
N ILE A 254 -17.64 1.09 21.44
CA ILE A 254 -16.18 1.25 21.56
C ILE A 254 -15.86 2.69 22.01
N LYS A 255 -15.37 2.86 23.23
CA LYS A 255 -15.07 4.17 23.84
C LYS A 255 -13.68 4.70 23.54
N ASP A 256 -12.80 3.86 22.99
CA ASP A 256 -11.47 4.27 22.58
C ASP A 256 -11.51 5.38 21.52
N PRO A 257 -10.54 6.32 21.56
CA PRO A 257 -10.41 7.31 20.50
C PRO A 257 -10.02 6.65 19.17
N LEU A 258 -10.31 7.34 18.06
CA LEU A 258 -9.79 6.95 16.76
C LEU A 258 -8.29 7.24 16.71
N THR A 259 -7.48 6.20 16.58
CA THR A 259 -6.02 6.30 16.57
C THR A 259 -5.45 5.61 15.33
N THR A 260 -4.27 6.06 14.92
CA THR A 260 -3.46 5.44 13.87
C THR A 260 -2.06 5.18 14.42
N PRO A 261 -1.36 4.12 13.98
CA PRO A 261 -0.01 3.83 14.44
C PRO A 261 0.91 5.03 14.31
N HIS A 262 1.58 5.40 15.41
CA HIS A 262 2.40 6.62 15.45
C HIS A 262 3.53 6.61 14.42
N ILE A 263 4.09 5.43 14.12
CA ILE A 263 5.12 5.22 13.09
C ILE A 263 4.70 5.74 11.69
N LEU A 264 3.40 5.86 11.40
CA LEU A 264 2.92 6.43 10.13
C LEU A 264 3.22 7.92 9.96
N THR A 265 3.48 8.63 11.06
CA THR A 265 3.83 10.06 11.03
C THR A 265 5.23 10.30 10.47
N LEU A 266 6.11 9.29 10.46
CA LEU A 266 7.42 9.34 9.81
C LEU A 266 7.31 9.38 8.28
N LEU A 267 6.20 8.91 7.72
CA LEU A 267 6.01 8.88 6.27
C LEU A 267 5.86 10.33 5.75
N PRO A 268 6.48 10.71 4.62
CA PRO A 268 6.30 12.03 4.01
C PRO A 268 4.86 12.31 3.58
N SER A 269 4.33 13.51 3.80
CA SER A 269 2.95 13.84 3.37
C SER A 269 2.87 14.23 1.89
N GLU A 270 3.94 14.78 1.33
CA GLU A 270 3.96 15.27 -0.05
C GLU A 270 3.88 14.12 -1.07
N ASN A 271 2.98 14.26 -2.06
CA ASN A 271 2.77 13.30 -3.16
C ASN A 271 2.40 11.87 -2.72
N ARG A 272 2.06 11.66 -1.44
CA ARG A 272 1.53 10.40 -0.95
C ARG A 272 0.18 10.13 -1.61
N VAL A 273 0.01 8.91 -2.12
CA VAL A 273 -1.29 8.44 -2.61
C VAL A 273 -2.24 8.36 -1.41
N PRO A 274 -3.40 9.04 -1.45
CA PRO A 274 -4.36 8.98 -0.36
C PRO A 274 -4.69 7.55 0.02
N HIS A 275 -4.74 7.30 1.31
CA HIS A 275 -5.16 6.01 1.88
C HIS A 275 -4.26 4.81 1.55
N SER A 276 -3.06 5.06 1.03
CA SER A 276 -2.10 4.01 0.72
C SER A 276 -1.26 3.56 1.91
N GLU A 277 -1.37 4.22 3.07
CA GLU A 277 -0.63 3.82 4.27
C GLU A 277 -1.03 2.42 4.71
N LYS A 278 -0.02 1.61 5.04
CA LYS A 278 -0.14 0.27 5.60
C LYS A 278 0.73 0.19 6.86
N TYR A 279 0.26 -0.56 7.85
CA TYR A 279 1.02 -0.93 9.04
C TYR A 279 1.27 -2.43 9.06
N PHE A 280 2.41 -2.84 9.61
CA PHE A 280 2.87 -4.22 9.67
C PHE A 280 3.35 -4.50 11.10
N PRO A 281 2.70 -5.42 11.83
CA PRO A 281 3.10 -5.77 13.20
C PRO A 281 4.31 -6.71 13.25
N SER A 282 4.75 -7.22 12.10
CA SER A 282 5.94 -8.07 11.99
C SER A 282 6.61 -7.92 10.63
N GLY A 283 7.92 -8.17 10.57
CA GLY A 283 8.65 -8.28 9.31
C GLY A 283 8.05 -9.30 8.34
N ALA A 284 7.52 -10.41 8.86
CA ALA A 284 6.82 -11.43 8.07
C ALA A 284 5.58 -10.87 7.35
N THR A 285 4.76 -10.05 8.03
CA THR A 285 3.59 -9.42 7.39
C THR A 285 3.97 -8.44 6.29
N MET A 286 5.11 -7.76 6.45
CA MET A 286 5.63 -6.82 5.46
C MET A 286 6.17 -7.54 4.23
N LYS A 287 7.00 -8.59 4.40
CA LYS A 287 7.55 -9.38 3.27
C LYS A 287 6.45 -10.03 2.42
N LYS A 288 5.32 -10.40 3.02
CA LYS A 288 4.14 -10.92 2.28
C LYS A 288 3.55 -9.92 1.29
N ILE A 289 3.66 -8.61 1.55
CA ILE A 289 3.18 -7.56 0.63
C ILE A 289 4.31 -7.06 -0.27
N HIS A 290 5.44 -6.75 0.33
CA HIS A 290 6.54 -6.04 -0.32
C HIS A 290 7.62 -7.01 -0.74
N ARG A 291 7.43 -7.64 -1.91
CA ARG A 291 8.37 -8.61 -2.50
C ARG A 291 9.73 -8.01 -2.91
N PHE A 292 9.89 -6.70 -2.84
CA PHE A 292 11.18 -6.03 -3.09
C PHE A 292 12.14 -6.12 -1.88
N LEU A 293 11.64 -6.51 -0.71
CA LEU A 293 12.50 -6.73 0.44
C LEU A 293 13.35 -8.00 0.22
N PRO A 294 14.67 -7.97 0.49
CA PRO A 294 15.54 -9.14 0.34
C PRO A 294 15.05 -10.33 1.17
N GLU A 295 15.26 -11.54 0.66
CA GLU A 295 14.79 -12.78 1.28
C GLU A 295 15.27 -12.94 2.74
N HIS A 296 16.58 -12.76 2.94
CA HIS A 296 17.26 -12.87 4.23
C HIS A 296 17.07 -11.66 5.16
N LEU A 297 16.40 -10.61 4.70
CA LEU A 297 16.10 -9.46 5.56
C LEU A 297 15.08 -9.90 6.64
N LEU A 298 15.26 -9.40 7.87
CA LEU A 298 14.37 -9.62 9.02
C LEU A 298 14.37 -11.04 9.61
N GLU A 299 15.25 -11.95 9.16
CA GLU A 299 15.31 -13.33 9.68
C GLU A 299 15.76 -13.38 11.16
N SER A 300 16.69 -12.50 11.54
CA SER A 300 17.21 -12.37 12.91
C SER A 300 16.41 -11.40 13.79
N SER A 301 15.40 -10.72 13.22
CA SER A 301 14.67 -9.63 13.86
C SER A 301 13.15 -9.90 13.83
N PRO A 302 12.64 -10.87 14.62
CA PRO A 302 11.24 -11.28 14.57
C PRO A 302 10.27 -10.19 15.05
N ASN A 303 10.72 -9.31 15.94
CA ASN A 303 9.93 -8.25 16.58
C ASN A 303 10.10 -6.90 15.88
N VAL A 304 10.04 -6.91 14.55
CA VAL A 304 10.13 -5.68 13.74
C VAL A 304 8.73 -5.23 13.36
N THR A 305 8.36 -4.02 13.77
CA THR A 305 7.17 -3.37 13.24
C THR A 305 7.54 -2.51 12.04
N GLY A 306 6.58 -2.20 11.18
CA GLY A 306 6.86 -1.38 10.03
C GLY A 306 5.64 -0.68 9.46
N CYS A 307 5.90 0.25 8.58
CA CYS A 307 4.87 0.88 7.78
C CYS A 307 5.36 1.17 6.37
N SER A 308 4.40 1.41 5.48
CA SER A 308 4.68 1.86 4.12
C SER A 308 3.57 2.72 3.57
N ALA A 309 3.87 3.53 2.56
CA ALA A 309 2.85 4.16 1.72
C ALA A 309 3.33 4.26 0.27
N ALA A 310 2.37 4.43 -0.64
CA ALA A 310 2.61 4.66 -2.05
C ALA A 310 2.70 6.16 -2.36
N TYR A 311 3.58 6.53 -3.28
CA TYR A 311 3.83 7.91 -3.67
C TYR A 311 3.84 8.04 -5.19
N LEU A 312 3.19 9.10 -5.66
CA LEU A 312 3.18 9.45 -7.08
C LEU A 312 4.55 10.02 -7.47
N HIS A 313 5.06 9.62 -8.64
CA HIS A 313 6.31 10.17 -9.17
C HIS A 313 6.27 11.69 -9.41
N LYS A 314 5.07 12.22 -9.68
CA LYS A 314 4.80 13.63 -9.95
C LYS A 314 3.41 13.95 -9.42
N LYS A 315 3.23 15.16 -8.90
CA LYS A 315 1.96 15.66 -8.35
C LYS A 315 0.77 15.58 -9.33
N SER A 316 1.04 15.62 -10.64
CA SER A 316 0.01 15.56 -11.69
C SER A 316 -0.33 14.14 -12.15
N SER A 317 0.35 13.11 -11.64
CA SER A 317 0.06 11.71 -12.00
C SER A 317 -1.15 11.22 -11.23
N THR A 318 -2.07 10.50 -11.89
CA THR A 318 -3.18 9.79 -11.24
C THR A 318 -2.98 8.27 -11.29
N ASP A 319 -1.91 7.81 -11.93
CA ASP A 319 -1.57 6.39 -12.02
C ASP A 319 -0.98 5.92 -10.69
N TRP A 320 -1.80 5.22 -9.89
CA TRP A 320 -1.42 4.64 -8.62
C TRP A 320 -0.78 3.25 -8.76
N ILE A 321 -0.75 2.68 -9.97
CA ILE A 321 -0.15 1.36 -10.25
C ILE A 321 1.36 1.51 -10.43
N ASP A 322 1.82 2.65 -10.98
CA ASP A 322 3.22 3.03 -11.12
C ASP A 322 3.68 3.99 -10.00
N THR A 323 3.63 3.51 -8.76
CA THR A 323 4.01 4.29 -7.57
C THR A 323 5.34 3.87 -6.97
N VAL A 324 6.01 4.86 -6.38
CA VAL A 324 7.13 4.66 -5.47
C VAL A 324 6.61 4.14 -4.14
N ILE A 325 7.28 3.16 -3.54
CA ILE A 325 6.95 2.71 -2.17
C ILE A 325 7.99 3.29 -1.21
N VAL A 326 7.52 4.03 -0.21
CA VAL A 326 8.35 4.45 0.92
C VAL A 326 8.02 3.55 2.10
N PHE A 327 9.03 3.07 2.82
CA PHE A 327 8.87 2.19 3.95
C PHE A 327 9.72 2.62 5.15
N VAL A 328 9.26 2.25 6.34
CA VAL A 328 9.95 2.42 7.61
C VAL A 328 9.81 1.13 8.40
N LEU A 329 10.91 0.67 8.98
CA LEU A 329 11.01 -0.47 9.89
C LEU A 329 11.51 0.06 11.24
N HIS A 330 10.87 -0.39 12.32
CA HIS A 330 11.28 -0.09 13.69
C HIS A 330 11.70 -1.37 14.40
N TYR A 331 12.85 -1.29 15.06
CA TYR A 331 13.52 -2.38 15.76
C TYR A 331 13.59 -2.11 17.25
N GLU A 332 13.59 -3.16 18.08
CA GLU A 332 13.77 -3.03 19.52
C GLU A 332 15.11 -2.38 19.90
N THR A 333 16.15 -2.59 19.09
CA THR A 333 17.49 -2.05 19.35
C THR A 333 18.14 -1.50 18.10
N GLU A 334 18.99 -0.48 18.27
CA GLU A 334 19.81 0.08 17.19
C GLU A 334 20.75 -0.98 16.59
N SER A 335 21.27 -1.91 17.41
CA SER A 335 22.12 -3.00 16.93
C SER A 335 21.39 -3.93 15.95
N ALA A 336 20.11 -4.23 16.22
CA ALA A 336 19.28 -5.03 15.32
C ALA A 336 19.00 -4.27 14.01
N ALA A 337 18.65 -2.98 14.10
CA ALA A 337 18.45 -2.12 12.94
C ALA A 337 19.71 -2.05 12.06
N LYS A 338 20.88 -1.85 12.67
CA LYS A 338 22.16 -1.81 11.95
C LYS A 338 22.49 -3.12 11.24
N THR A 339 22.23 -4.26 11.89
CA THR A 339 22.46 -5.60 11.32
C THR A 339 21.64 -5.80 10.05
N ASP A 340 20.33 -5.53 10.11
CA ASP A 340 19.45 -5.68 8.94
C ASP A 340 19.72 -4.62 7.86
N TYR A 341 20.10 -3.41 8.25
CA TYR A 341 20.58 -2.40 7.30
C TYR A 341 21.81 -2.89 6.53
N ASP A 342 22.80 -3.48 7.20
CA ASP A 342 23.99 -4.02 6.54
C ASP A 342 23.65 -5.18 5.58
N ILE A 343 22.70 -6.05 5.95
CA ILE A 343 22.19 -7.11 5.06
C ILE A 343 21.55 -6.49 3.80
N TYR A 344 20.67 -5.50 3.97
CA TYR A 344 20.01 -4.86 2.83
C TYR A 344 21.02 -4.11 1.95
N ARG A 345 21.94 -3.38 2.57
CA ARG A 345 23.01 -2.66 1.88
C ARG A 345 23.86 -3.60 1.01
N GLN A 346 24.34 -4.71 1.58
CA GLN A 346 25.11 -5.72 0.85
C GLN A 346 24.31 -6.33 -0.30
N HIS A 347 23.01 -6.58 -0.09
CA HIS A 347 22.13 -7.06 -1.15
C HIS A 347 22.04 -6.06 -2.32
N LEU A 348 21.88 -4.77 -2.05
CA LEU A 348 21.85 -3.74 -3.09
C LEU A 348 23.21 -3.61 -3.80
N GLU A 349 24.31 -3.61 -3.07
CA GLU A 349 25.67 -3.55 -3.64
C GLU A 349 25.97 -4.75 -4.56
N ALA A 350 25.46 -5.94 -4.23
CA ALA A 350 25.65 -7.16 -5.03
C ALA A 350 24.76 -7.23 -6.28
N ASN A 351 23.56 -6.64 -6.26
CA ASN A 351 22.53 -6.87 -7.28
C ASN A 351 22.19 -5.64 -8.14
N ALA A 352 22.75 -4.47 -7.84
CA ALA A 352 22.43 -3.23 -8.54
C ALA A 352 23.68 -2.46 -8.97
N LYS A 353 23.53 -1.59 -9.99
CA LYS A 353 24.63 -0.72 -10.43
C LYS A 353 24.79 0.42 -9.41
N PRO A 354 25.99 0.62 -8.81
CA PRO A 354 26.23 1.73 -7.90
C PRO A 354 26.03 3.08 -8.59
N VAL A 355 25.43 4.04 -7.89
CA VAL A 355 25.34 5.44 -8.33
C VAL A 355 26.37 6.25 -7.56
N ASP A 356 27.19 7.03 -8.26
CA ASP A 356 28.27 7.83 -7.67
C ASP A 356 27.76 8.68 -6.49
N SER A 357 28.32 8.40 -5.30
CA SER A 357 27.76 8.76 -4.00
C SER A 357 28.39 10.02 -3.44
N THR A 358 28.04 11.18 -4.00
CA THR A 358 28.31 12.45 -3.31
C THR A 358 27.06 12.87 -2.52
N GLN A 359 27.24 12.93 -1.18
CA GLN A 359 26.36 13.53 -0.17
C GLN A 359 25.03 12.81 0.16
N ALA A 360 25.08 11.81 1.06
CA ALA A 360 24.08 11.49 2.12
C ALA A 360 24.43 10.13 2.77
N ASP A 361 24.10 9.94 4.06
CA ASP A 361 24.17 8.65 4.76
C ASP A 361 23.10 7.68 4.21
N GLY A 362 23.53 6.56 3.62
CA GLY A 362 22.66 5.55 3.02
C GLY A 362 23.16 5.02 1.67
N VAL A 363 22.54 3.95 1.17
CA VAL A 363 22.90 3.34 -0.13
C VAL A 363 21.76 3.50 -1.11
N VAL A 364 22.10 3.92 -2.33
CA VAL A 364 21.17 4.08 -3.45
C VAL A 364 21.68 3.29 -4.63
N ALA A 365 20.85 2.38 -5.14
CA ALA A 365 21.25 1.49 -6.21
C ALA A 365 20.12 1.36 -7.25
N ARG A 366 20.51 1.18 -8.51
CA ARG A 366 19.59 0.93 -9.62
C ARG A 366 19.40 -0.57 -9.79
N GLU A 367 18.23 -1.07 -9.45
CA GLU A 367 17.85 -2.48 -9.64
C GLU A 367 17.81 -2.81 -11.15
N GLN A 368 18.29 -4.01 -11.50
CA GLN A 368 18.44 -4.47 -12.88
C GLN A 368 17.15 -5.02 -13.48
#